data_AF-A0A0J7KPQ1-F1
#
_entry.id   AF-A0A0J7KPQ1-F1
#
_cell.length_a   1.000
_cell.length_b   1.000
_cell.length_c   1.000
_cell.angle_alpha   90.00
_cell.angle_beta   90.00
_cell.angle_gamma   90.00
#
_symmetry.space_group_name_H-M   'P 1'
#
loop_
_entity.id
_entity.type
_entity.pdbx_description
1 polymer ?
#
loop_
_entity_poly.entity_id
_entity_poly.type
_entity_poly.pdbx_seq_one_letter_code
_entity_poly.pdbx_strand_id
1 'polypeptide(L)'
;MESLLHSQIELFGRITNSFENLKKVGSASITLGIVEARFQALEKNWEKFEAQHDKLLARHWDALADFDYRKNDMQATAEDAYLQQKGLYLDALRTLKGRITTENSVAASDAPHPPHPPRTTLPRIQLPQFFGRYEEWPSFRDLFHSIIGMDTTTTQVEKLHYLKFCLKGEAELLVRNLPTTDENFDRAWNVLINYFENKRLLVRSYISKFTALQKLKGESASDLCQLYHDVMSTVGSLEGIGRPITRGED
;
A
#
# COMPACT_ATOMS: atom_id res chain seq x y z
N MET A 1 27.59 25.64 28.60
CA MET A 1 26.74 25.06 29.64
C MET A 1 25.39 25.77 29.72
N GLU A 2 25.28 26.95 30.34
CA GLU A 2 24.01 27.65 30.61
C GLU A 2 23.11 27.84 29.38
N SER A 3 23.67 28.23 28.23
CA SER A 3 22.91 28.39 26.97
C SER A 3 22.29 27.08 26.44
N LEU A 4 22.89 25.92 26.75
CA LEU A 4 22.30 24.62 26.46
C LEU A 4 21.19 24.30 27.47
N LEU A 5 21.40 24.56 28.76
CA LEU A 5 20.39 24.36 29.80
C LEU A 5 19.13 25.21 29.56
N HIS A 6 19.29 26.48 29.16
CA HIS A 6 18.18 27.34 28.78
C HIS A 6 17.43 26.79 27.54
N SER A 7 18.16 26.32 26.52
CA SER A 7 17.55 25.67 25.35
C SER A 7 16.85 24.35 25.69
N GLN A 8 17.28 23.62 26.72
CA GLN A 8 16.62 22.41 27.19
C GLN A 8 15.28 22.73 27.86
N ILE A 9 15.26 23.73 28.75
CA ILE A 9 14.02 24.21 29.41
C ILE A 9 13.02 24.70 28.35
N GLU A 10 13.49 25.43 27.33
CA GLU A 10 12.64 25.88 26.23
C GLU A 10 12.08 24.70 25.40
N LEU A 11 12.90 23.70 25.07
CA LEU A 11 12.46 22.52 24.34
C LEU A 11 11.48 21.65 25.14
N PHE A 12 11.74 21.43 26.44
CA PHE A 12 10.81 20.75 27.33
C PHE A 12 9.45 21.47 27.40
N GLY A 13 9.46 22.80 27.52
CA GLY A 13 8.25 23.62 27.47
C GLY A 13 7.48 23.50 26.14
N ARG A 14 8.20 23.44 25.01
CA ARG A 14 7.63 23.22 23.66
C ARG A 14 7.03 21.81 23.49
N ILE A 15 7.69 20.78 24.02
CA ILE A 15 7.26 19.37 24.00
C ILE A 15 5.98 19.21 24.83
N THR A 16 6.04 19.54 26.11
CA THR A 16 4.96 19.35 27.10
C THR A 16 3.65 20.06 26.73
N ASN A 17 3.75 21.23 26.09
CA ASN A 17 2.58 22.00 25.66
C ASN A 17 2.16 21.73 24.20
N SER A 18 2.79 20.80 23.49
CA SER A 18 2.64 20.67 22.03
C SER A 18 1.20 20.36 21.59
N PHE A 19 0.50 19.43 22.23
CA PHE A 19 -0.86 19.04 21.89
C PHE A 19 -1.91 20.02 22.45
N GLU A 20 -1.67 20.64 23.61
CA GLU A 20 -2.52 21.74 24.10
C GLU A 20 -2.46 22.96 23.17
N ASN A 21 -1.29 23.24 22.59
CA ASN A 21 -1.14 24.28 21.59
C ASN A 21 -1.80 23.92 20.24
N LEU A 22 -2.05 22.65 19.94
CA LEU A 22 -2.92 22.24 18.83
C LEU A 22 -4.41 22.52 19.17
N LYS A 23 -4.88 22.16 20.38
CA LYS A 23 -6.26 22.42 20.81
C LYS A 23 -6.64 23.91 20.76
N LYS A 24 -5.69 24.80 21.10
CA LYS A 24 -5.87 26.28 21.06
C LYS A 24 -6.12 26.85 19.65
N VAL A 25 -5.86 26.09 18.57
CA VAL A 25 -6.21 26.50 17.19
C VAL A 25 -7.72 26.38 16.92
N GLY A 26 -8.47 25.74 17.83
CA GLY A 26 -9.92 25.57 17.73
C GLY A 26 -10.29 24.28 16.99
N SER A 27 -11.24 23.53 17.54
CA SER A 27 -11.60 22.17 17.06
C SER A 27 -12.01 22.12 15.58
N ALA A 28 -12.66 23.17 15.07
CA ALA A 28 -13.05 23.30 13.66
C ALA A 28 -11.87 23.50 12.69
N SER A 29 -10.67 23.84 13.19
CA SER A 29 -9.45 24.06 12.38
C SER A 29 -8.48 22.86 12.42
N ILE A 30 -8.73 21.85 13.25
CA ILE A 30 -7.86 20.68 13.38
C ILE A 30 -8.08 19.73 12.18
N THR A 31 -7.35 19.96 11.10
CA THR A 31 -7.30 19.10 9.91
C THR A 31 -6.18 18.07 10.01
N LEU A 32 -6.27 16.98 9.24
CA LEU A 32 -5.29 15.89 9.29
C LEU A 32 -3.85 16.38 9.06
N GLY A 33 -3.63 17.20 8.02
CA GLY A 33 -2.31 17.75 7.71
C GLY A 33 -1.75 18.69 8.79
N ILE A 34 -2.62 19.39 9.54
CA ILE A 34 -2.19 20.21 10.68
C ILE A 34 -1.74 19.31 11.85
N VAL A 35 -2.43 18.20 12.10
CA VAL A 35 -2.01 17.21 13.11
C VAL A 35 -0.69 16.55 12.71
N GLU A 36 -0.52 16.14 11.45
CA GLU A 36 0.71 15.50 10.95
C GLU A 36 1.90 16.47 10.96
N ALA A 37 1.72 17.74 10.55
CA ALA A 37 2.78 18.75 10.59
C ALA A 37 3.20 19.11 12.03
N ARG A 38 2.25 19.15 12.97
CA ARG A 38 2.54 19.40 14.40
C ARG A 38 3.21 18.20 15.07
N PHE A 39 2.87 16.97 14.67
CA PHE A 39 3.55 15.75 15.10
C PHE A 39 5.02 15.71 14.66
N GLN A 40 5.30 16.00 13.38
CA GLN A 40 6.68 16.11 12.89
C GLN A 40 7.49 17.21 13.59
N ALA A 41 6.82 18.28 14.03
CA ALA A 41 7.47 19.32 14.84
C ALA A 41 7.74 18.88 16.29
N LEU A 42 6.91 17.99 16.87
CA LEU A 42 7.17 17.37 18.17
C LEU A 42 8.40 16.45 18.09
N GLU A 43 8.46 15.56 17.10
CA GLU A 43 9.59 14.63 16.92
C GLU A 43 10.92 15.40 16.73
N LYS A 44 10.94 16.45 15.90
CA LYS A 44 12.13 17.31 15.71
C LYS A 44 12.53 18.12 16.95
N ASN A 45 11.60 18.43 17.86
CA ASN A 45 11.94 19.05 19.13
C ASN A 45 12.58 18.02 20.08
N TRP A 46 12.14 16.76 20.05
CA TRP A 46 12.72 15.66 20.82
C TRP A 46 14.13 15.29 20.35
N GLU A 47 14.33 15.07 19.04
CA GLU A 47 15.66 14.84 18.43
C GLU A 47 16.68 15.92 18.83
N LYS A 48 16.24 17.19 18.85
CA LYS A 48 17.08 18.32 19.28
C LYS A 48 17.32 18.34 20.79
N PHE A 49 16.38 17.86 21.59
CA PHE A 49 16.52 17.75 23.04
C PHE A 49 17.57 16.69 23.40
N GLU A 50 17.45 15.47 22.87
CA GLU A 50 18.43 14.38 23.04
C GLU A 50 19.82 14.81 22.56
N ALA A 51 19.94 15.31 21.33
CA ALA A 51 21.21 15.76 20.78
C ALA A 51 21.81 17.00 21.49
N GLN A 52 21.10 17.63 22.43
CA GLN A 52 21.65 18.63 23.35
C GLN A 52 21.98 18.02 24.73
N HIS A 53 21.17 17.09 25.22
CA HIS A 53 21.42 16.30 26.42
C HIS A 53 22.76 15.54 26.32
N ASP A 54 23.02 14.84 25.21
CA ASP A 54 24.30 14.16 24.97
C ASP A 54 25.50 15.10 25.09
N LYS A 55 25.35 16.33 24.56
CA LYS A 55 26.39 17.37 24.59
C LYS A 55 26.56 17.99 25.97
N LEU A 56 25.52 17.95 26.81
CA LEU A 56 25.58 18.33 28.22
C LEU A 56 26.30 17.24 29.02
N LEU A 57 25.95 15.96 28.87
CA LEU A 57 26.64 14.86 29.55
C LEU A 57 28.13 14.83 29.15
N ALA A 58 28.43 14.70 27.86
CA ALA A 58 29.77 14.47 27.34
C ALA A 58 30.77 15.64 27.54
N ARG A 59 30.32 16.80 28.04
CA ARG A 59 31.18 17.98 28.27
C ARG A 59 31.05 18.63 29.64
N HIS A 60 29.96 18.37 30.36
CA HIS A 60 29.59 19.11 31.56
C HIS A 60 29.03 18.23 32.71
N TRP A 61 29.10 16.88 32.60
CA TRP A 61 28.56 15.91 33.59
C TRP A 61 28.74 16.30 35.06
N ASP A 62 29.98 16.55 35.51
CA ASP A 62 30.27 16.82 36.91
C ASP A 62 29.71 18.16 37.37
N ALA A 63 29.86 19.19 36.52
CA ALA A 63 29.31 20.52 36.78
C ALA A 63 27.77 20.56 36.81
N LEU A 64 27.10 19.58 36.19
CA LEU A 64 25.64 19.43 36.22
C LEU A 64 25.12 18.85 37.55
N ALA A 65 25.98 18.35 38.44
CA ALA A 65 25.57 17.75 39.72
C ALA A 65 24.66 18.67 40.56
N ASP A 66 24.93 19.99 40.54
CA ASP A 66 24.18 20.95 41.35
C ASP A 66 22.99 21.62 40.66
N PHE A 67 22.78 21.41 39.35
CA PHE A 67 21.70 22.03 38.61
C PHE A 67 20.39 21.23 38.71
N ASP A 68 19.27 21.95 38.78
CA ASP A 68 17.89 21.41 38.76
C ASP A 68 17.66 20.42 37.61
N TYR A 69 18.34 20.62 36.47
CA TYR A 69 18.33 19.74 35.32
C TYR A 69 18.68 18.28 35.66
N ARG A 70 19.63 18.06 36.57
CA ARG A 70 20.06 16.72 37.03
C ARG A 70 19.39 16.32 38.34
N LYS A 71 19.08 17.28 39.22
CA LYS A 71 18.40 17.03 40.51
C LYS A 71 16.94 16.58 40.35
N ASN A 72 16.25 17.07 39.33
CA ASN A 72 14.83 16.78 39.07
C ASN A 72 14.61 15.81 37.89
N ASP A 73 15.67 15.11 37.45
CA ASP A 73 15.68 14.26 36.24
C ASP A 73 14.90 14.85 35.05
N MET A 74 15.43 15.96 34.51
CA MET A 74 14.83 16.65 33.36
C MET A 74 14.85 15.76 32.10
N GLN A 75 15.67 14.72 32.04
CA GLN A 75 15.70 13.78 30.92
C GLN A 75 14.45 12.88 30.97
N ALA A 76 14.26 12.11 32.05
CA ALA A 76 13.11 11.22 32.19
C ALA A 76 11.78 12.00 32.14
N THR A 77 11.73 13.17 32.82
CA THR A 77 10.56 14.05 32.81
C THR A 77 10.22 14.55 31.39
N ALA A 78 11.22 14.80 30.55
CA ALA A 78 10.99 15.20 29.16
C ALA A 78 10.64 14.02 28.23
N GLU A 79 11.16 12.82 28.52
CA GLU A 79 10.81 11.59 27.79
C GLU A 79 9.34 11.21 28.03
N ASP A 80 8.90 11.16 29.30
CA ASP A 80 7.49 10.94 29.67
C ASP A 80 6.56 11.97 29.00
N ALA A 81 6.93 13.24 29.04
CA ALA A 81 6.19 14.31 28.37
C ALA A 81 6.14 14.11 26.84
N TYR A 82 7.25 13.74 26.21
CA TYR A 82 7.29 13.44 24.78
C TYR A 82 6.39 12.24 24.43
N LEU A 83 6.52 11.13 25.14
CA LEU A 83 5.73 9.91 24.91
C LEU A 83 4.23 10.14 25.10
N GLN A 84 3.83 10.86 26.16
CA GLN A 84 2.45 11.23 26.41
C GLN A 84 1.88 12.07 25.25
N GLN A 85 2.59 13.11 24.82
CA GLN A 85 2.15 13.98 23.73
C GLN A 85 2.14 13.22 22.40
N LYS A 86 3.12 12.35 22.16
CA LYS A 86 3.20 11.46 20.98
C LYS A 86 1.98 10.54 20.88
N GLY A 87 1.54 9.97 22.01
CA GLY A 87 0.30 9.19 22.10
C GLY A 87 -0.94 10.00 21.70
N LEU A 88 -1.12 11.19 22.28
CA LEU A 88 -2.24 12.09 21.96
C LEU A 88 -2.30 12.45 20.47
N TYR A 89 -1.16 12.71 19.83
CA TYR A 89 -1.10 12.92 18.39
C TYR A 89 -1.47 11.66 17.60
N LEU A 90 -0.95 10.48 17.95
CA LEU A 90 -1.28 9.23 17.25
C LEU A 90 -2.78 8.89 17.34
N ASP A 91 -3.42 9.13 18.48
CA ASP A 91 -4.87 8.91 18.64
C ASP A 91 -5.73 9.97 17.94
N ALA A 92 -5.26 11.23 17.86
CA ALA A 92 -5.86 12.24 17.00
C ALA A 92 -5.77 11.83 15.51
N LEU A 93 -4.60 11.35 15.05
CA LEU A 93 -4.40 10.86 13.68
C LEU A 93 -5.29 9.65 13.37
N ARG A 94 -5.41 8.68 14.29
CA ARG A 94 -6.34 7.55 14.19
C ARG A 94 -7.79 8.04 14.07
N THR A 95 -8.20 8.97 14.92
CA THR A 95 -9.57 9.53 14.95
C THR A 95 -9.91 10.26 13.66
N LEU A 96 -9.02 11.12 13.15
CA LEU A 96 -9.24 11.85 11.90
C LEU A 96 -9.23 10.92 10.68
N LYS A 97 -8.29 9.97 10.60
CA LYS A 97 -8.26 8.98 9.51
C LYS A 97 -9.52 8.10 9.53
N GLY A 98 -9.98 7.71 10.72
CA GLY A 98 -11.25 7.00 10.94
C GLY A 98 -12.46 7.78 10.41
N ARG A 99 -12.60 9.06 10.78
CA ARG A 99 -13.68 9.93 10.26
C ARG A 99 -13.68 10.03 8.74
N ILE A 100 -12.50 10.21 8.12
CA ILE A 100 -12.37 10.28 6.65
C ILE A 100 -12.81 8.96 6.00
N THR A 101 -12.53 7.79 6.60
CA THR A 101 -13.12 6.52 6.11
C THR A 101 -14.64 6.46 6.30
N THR A 102 -15.17 6.88 7.45
CA THR A 102 -16.63 6.84 7.73
C THR A 102 -17.42 7.78 6.82
N GLU A 103 -16.96 9.01 6.60
CA GLU A 103 -17.60 9.99 5.69
C GLU A 103 -17.61 9.48 4.25
N ASN A 104 -16.51 8.87 3.79
CA ASN A 104 -16.46 8.16 2.50
C ASN A 104 -17.28 6.85 2.47
N SER A 105 -17.78 6.36 3.61
CA SER A 105 -18.64 5.17 3.69
C SER A 105 -20.12 5.51 3.64
N VAL A 106 -20.58 6.60 4.29
CA VAL A 106 -21.99 7.04 4.15
C VAL A 106 -22.27 7.67 2.78
N ALA A 107 -21.24 8.09 2.04
CA ALA A 107 -21.35 8.45 0.63
C ALA A 107 -21.32 7.23 -0.34
N ALA A 108 -21.04 6.01 0.15
CA ALA A 108 -20.83 4.80 -0.63
C ALA A 108 -21.78 3.65 -0.19
N SER A 109 -23.07 3.98 -0.21
CA SER A 109 -24.19 3.07 0.05
C SER A 109 -25.37 3.60 -0.78
N ASP A 110 -25.53 3.26 -2.06
CA ASP A 110 -25.14 2.01 -2.74
C ASP A 110 -23.65 1.60 -2.80
N ALA A 111 -23.41 0.36 -2.34
CA ALA A 111 -22.33 -0.58 -2.68
C ALA A 111 -20.84 -0.26 -2.31
N PRO A 112 -20.02 -1.28 -1.95
CA PRO A 112 -19.19 -1.14 -0.73
C PRO A 112 -17.66 -1.39 -0.82
N HIS A 113 -16.92 -0.31 -0.52
CA HIS A 113 -15.73 -0.19 0.35
C HIS A 113 -14.30 -0.76 0.03
N PRO A 114 -13.21 -0.09 0.51
CA PRO A 114 -11.79 -0.31 0.10
C PRO A 114 -10.89 -0.89 1.25
N PRO A 115 -9.54 -1.01 1.10
CA PRO A 115 -8.58 0.10 1.36
C PRO A 115 -7.54 0.22 0.22
N HIS A 116 -6.20 0.05 0.25
CA HIS A 116 -5.01 0.54 1.02
C HIS A 116 -3.86 0.77 -0.02
N PRO A 117 -2.70 1.45 0.22
CA PRO A 117 -2.24 2.41 1.23
C PRO A 117 -1.84 3.77 0.55
N PRO A 118 -0.89 4.59 1.08
CA PRO A 118 -0.17 5.61 0.30
C PRO A 118 1.38 5.52 0.41
N ARG A 119 2.03 4.75 -0.47
CA ARG A 119 3.49 4.75 -0.71
C ARG A 119 3.76 5.43 -2.07
N THR A 120 4.17 6.71 -2.09
CA THR A 120 4.56 7.48 -3.31
C THR A 120 3.78 7.06 -4.56
N THR A 121 2.44 7.19 -4.50
CA THR A 121 1.57 6.31 -5.27
C THR A 121 1.50 6.64 -6.74
N LEU A 122 2.26 5.86 -7.53
CA LEU A 122 1.66 5.13 -8.66
C LEU A 122 0.24 4.67 -8.25
N PRO A 123 -0.79 4.82 -9.11
CA PRO A 123 -2.16 4.50 -8.74
C PRO A 123 -2.21 3.06 -8.20
N ARG A 124 -2.85 2.90 -7.02
CA ARG A 124 -2.96 1.60 -6.32
C ARG A 124 -3.35 0.53 -7.34
N ILE A 125 -2.45 -0.41 -7.61
CA ILE A 125 -2.71 -1.46 -8.60
C ILE A 125 -3.86 -2.29 -8.06
N GLN A 126 -5.05 -2.09 -8.64
CA GLN A 126 -6.22 -2.85 -8.26
C GLN A 126 -5.96 -4.31 -8.61
N LEU A 127 -6.23 -5.21 -7.66
CA LEU A 127 -6.02 -6.62 -7.89
C LEU A 127 -6.92 -7.08 -9.07
N PRO A 128 -6.35 -7.68 -10.13
CA PRO A 128 -7.09 -8.03 -11.32
C PRO A 128 -8.16 -9.09 -11.00
N GLN A 129 -9.38 -8.90 -11.48
CA GLN A 129 -10.40 -9.95 -11.42
C GLN A 129 -10.19 -10.93 -12.58
N PHE A 130 -10.26 -12.24 -12.29
CA PHE A 130 -10.08 -13.28 -13.29
C PHE A 130 -11.29 -14.22 -13.33
N PHE A 131 -11.98 -14.23 -14.48
CA PHE A 131 -13.25 -14.92 -14.68
C PHE A 131 -13.11 -16.34 -15.27
N GLY A 132 -11.88 -16.83 -15.51
CA GLY A 132 -11.61 -18.12 -16.16
C GLY A 132 -11.38 -18.06 -17.68
N ARG A 133 -11.25 -16.88 -18.27
CA ARG A 133 -10.92 -16.76 -19.70
C ARG A 133 -9.44 -17.07 -19.93
N TYR A 134 -9.14 -18.17 -20.62
CA TYR A 134 -7.77 -18.58 -20.96
C TYR A 134 -6.89 -17.43 -21.46
N GLU A 135 -7.38 -16.61 -22.38
CA GLU A 135 -6.65 -15.48 -22.97
C GLU A 135 -6.13 -14.44 -21.96
N GLU A 136 -6.85 -14.28 -20.84
CA GLU A 136 -6.55 -13.34 -19.75
C GLU A 136 -5.62 -13.97 -18.70
N TRP A 137 -5.43 -15.30 -18.72
CA TRP A 137 -4.65 -16.03 -17.71
C TRP A 137 -3.18 -15.59 -17.63
N PRO A 138 -2.41 -15.44 -18.72
CA PRO A 138 -1.00 -15.05 -18.61
C PRO A 138 -0.85 -13.68 -17.93
N SER A 139 -1.65 -12.69 -18.36
CA SER A 139 -1.67 -11.35 -17.80
C SER A 139 -2.11 -11.34 -16.33
N PHE A 140 -3.10 -12.14 -15.96
CA PHE A 140 -3.53 -12.30 -14.56
C PHE A 140 -2.43 -12.94 -13.70
N ARG A 141 -1.87 -14.06 -14.16
CA ARG A 141 -0.82 -14.84 -13.48
C ARG A 141 0.39 -13.96 -13.16
N ASP A 142 0.90 -13.25 -14.17
CA ASP A 142 2.13 -12.46 -14.03
C ASP A 142 1.91 -11.22 -13.15
N LEU A 143 0.75 -10.57 -13.27
CA LEU A 143 0.39 -9.42 -12.42
C LEU A 143 0.14 -9.84 -10.96
N PHE A 144 -0.59 -10.93 -10.73
CA PHE A 144 -0.83 -11.46 -9.38
C PHE A 144 0.47 -11.92 -8.71
N HIS A 145 1.35 -12.61 -9.46
CA HIS A 145 2.65 -13.03 -8.96
C HIS A 145 3.57 -11.84 -8.65
N SER A 146 3.54 -10.79 -9.48
CA SER A 146 4.31 -9.56 -9.24
C SER A 146 3.86 -8.79 -7.99
N ILE A 147 2.56 -8.72 -7.70
CA ILE A 147 2.02 -7.98 -6.54
C ILE A 147 2.07 -8.82 -5.25
N ILE A 148 1.64 -10.08 -5.29
CA ILE A 148 1.40 -10.92 -4.09
C ILE A 148 2.41 -12.08 -4.00
N GLY A 149 2.80 -12.67 -5.14
CA GLY A 149 3.77 -13.76 -5.17
C GLY A 149 5.12 -13.35 -4.57
N MET A 150 5.67 -12.23 -5.06
CA MET A 150 6.99 -11.72 -4.68
C MET A 150 7.04 -10.97 -3.32
N ASP A 151 5.91 -10.65 -2.70
CA ASP A 151 5.92 -9.98 -1.39
C ASP A 151 6.24 -10.98 -0.26
N THR A 152 7.32 -10.72 0.50
CA THR A 152 7.75 -11.53 1.64
C THR A 152 7.09 -11.16 2.97
N THR A 153 6.29 -10.09 3.00
CA THR A 153 5.59 -9.60 4.21
C THR A 153 4.18 -10.15 4.36
N THR A 154 3.59 -10.70 3.30
CA THR A 154 2.23 -11.26 3.30
C THR A 154 2.24 -12.76 3.63
N THR A 155 1.45 -13.20 4.62
CA THR A 155 1.35 -14.60 5.06
C THR A 155 0.65 -15.50 4.04
N GLN A 156 0.81 -16.82 4.16
CA GLN A 156 0.33 -17.75 3.14
C GLN A 156 -1.22 -17.85 3.09
N VAL A 157 -1.88 -17.75 4.26
CA VAL A 157 -3.32 -17.49 4.41
C VAL A 157 -3.75 -16.21 3.69
N GLU A 158 -3.05 -15.09 3.86
CA GLU A 158 -3.40 -13.83 3.22
C GLU A 158 -3.26 -13.92 1.69
N LYS A 159 -2.18 -14.55 1.18
CA LYS A 159 -2.03 -14.78 -0.27
C LYS A 159 -3.19 -15.61 -0.83
N LEU A 160 -3.67 -16.62 -0.10
CA LEU A 160 -4.84 -17.44 -0.50
C LEU A 160 -6.16 -16.67 -0.38
N HIS A 161 -6.30 -15.79 0.62
CA HIS A 161 -7.47 -14.91 0.75
C HIS A 161 -7.56 -13.93 -0.42
N TYR A 162 -6.46 -13.23 -0.76
CA TYR A 162 -6.41 -12.36 -1.93
C TYR A 162 -6.63 -13.13 -3.24
N LEU A 163 -6.05 -14.33 -3.39
CA LEU A 163 -6.27 -15.19 -4.56
C LEU A 163 -7.77 -15.47 -4.76
N LYS A 164 -8.46 -15.97 -3.73
CA LYS A 164 -9.91 -16.21 -3.79
C LYS A 164 -10.74 -14.95 -4.05
N PHE A 165 -10.30 -13.79 -3.54
CA PHE A 165 -10.98 -12.53 -3.82
C PHE A 165 -10.90 -12.13 -5.30
N CYS A 166 -9.76 -12.36 -5.96
CA CYS A 166 -9.53 -12.06 -7.38
C CYS A 166 -10.30 -12.98 -8.33
N LEU A 167 -10.41 -14.26 -8.00
CA LEU A 167 -11.04 -15.26 -8.86
C LEU A 167 -12.56 -15.10 -8.88
N LYS A 168 -13.18 -15.27 -10.05
CA LYS A 168 -14.62 -15.18 -10.27
C LYS A 168 -15.05 -16.28 -11.25
N GLY A 169 -16.33 -16.65 -11.23
CA GLY A 169 -16.91 -17.58 -12.20
C GLY A 169 -16.22 -18.96 -12.19
N GLU A 170 -15.80 -19.43 -13.37
CA GLU A 170 -15.21 -20.77 -13.54
C GLU A 170 -13.93 -20.95 -12.71
N ALA A 171 -13.07 -19.92 -12.65
CA ALA A 171 -11.81 -19.98 -11.93
C ALA A 171 -12.00 -20.01 -10.39
N GLU A 172 -13.09 -19.44 -9.88
CA GLU A 172 -13.46 -19.51 -8.47
C GLU A 172 -13.92 -20.93 -8.09
N LEU A 173 -14.74 -21.57 -8.94
CA LEU A 173 -15.27 -22.91 -8.70
C LEU A 173 -14.18 -23.98 -8.52
N LEU A 174 -13.05 -23.85 -9.22
CA LEU A 174 -11.90 -24.77 -9.12
C LEU A 174 -11.25 -24.78 -7.73
N VAL A 175 -11.22 -23.64 -7.03
CA VAL A 175 -10.53 -23.49 -5.74
C VAL A 175 -11.47 -23.30 -4.54
N ARG A 176 -12.78 -23.11 -4.77
CA ARG A 176 -13.80 -22.88 -3.73
C ARG A 176 -13.79 -23.92 -2.63
N ASN A 177 -13.50 -25.18 -2.97
CA ASN A 177 -13.55 -26.33 -2.06
C ASN A 177 -12.29 -26.47 -1.17
N LEU A 178 -11.24 -25.65 -1.37
CA LEU A 178 -10.04 -25.65 -0.54
C LEU A 178 -10.26 -24.72 0.67
N PRO A 179 -10.06 -25.15 1.93
CA PRO A 179 -10.19 -24.27 3.09
C PRO A 179 -9.09 -23.20 3.08
N THR A 180 -9.39 -21.99 3.57
CA THR A 180 -8.42 -20.88 3.61
C THR A 180 -7.47 -21.09 4.78
N THR A 181 -6.38 -21.80 4.53
CA THR A 181 -5.30 -22.16 5.47
C THR A 181 -3.95 -22.06 4.78
N ASP A 182 -2.85 -21.88 5.52
CA ASP A 182 -1.52 -21.62 4.95
C ASP A 182 -1.08 -22.70 3.94
N GLU A 183 -1.29 -23.97 4.29
CA GLU A 183 -0.95 -25.15 3.47
C GLU A 183 -1.66 -25.20 2.09
N ASN A 184 -2.76 -24.45 1.89
CA ASN A 184 -3.60 -24.57 0.70
C ASN A 184 -3.33 -23.50 -0.38
N PHE A 185 -2.44 -22.53 -0.18
CA PHE A 185 -2.13 -21.55 -1.23
C PHE A 185 -1.52 -22.22 -2.47
N ASP A 186 -0.40 -22.93 -2.29
CA ASP A 186 0.32 -23.55 -3.40
C ASP A 186 -0.55 -24.59 -4.09
N ARG A 187 -1.41 -25.28 -3.33
CA ARG A 187 -2.42 -26.19 -3.89
C ARG A 187 -3.43 -25.46 -4.77
N ALA A 188 -3.99 -24.33 -4.33
CA ALA A 188 -4.91 -23.52 -5.12
C ALA A 188 -4.24 -22.94 -6.37
N TRP A 189 -3.02 -22.40 -6.22
CA TRP A 189 -2.24 -21.82 -7.32
C TRP A 189 -1.87 -22.86 -8.38
N ASN A 190 -1.39 -24.04 -7.98
CA ASN A 190 -1.09 -25.14 -8.90
C ASN A 190 -2.35 -25.69 -9.60
N VAL A 191 -3.52 -25.71 -8.94
CA VAL A 191 -4.79 -26.09 -9.61
C VAL A 191 -5.11 -25.12 -10.75
N LEU A 192 -4.92 -23.82 -10.55
CA LEU A 192 -5.18 -22.79 -11.57
C LEU A 192 -4.19 -22.87 -12.73
N ILE A 193 -2.88 -23.02 -12.44
CA ILE A 193 -1.85 -23.24 -13.47
C ILE A 193 -2.20 -24.47 -14.31
N ASN A 194 -2.44 -25.63 -13.68
CA ASN A 194 -2.72 -26.88 -14.40
C ASN A 194 -3.98 -26.83 -15.28
N TYR A 195 -4.92 -25.92 -14.98
CA TYR A 195 -6.14 -25.73 -15.77
C TYR A 195 -5.94 -24.70 -16.90
N PHE A 196 -5.44 -23.51 -16.58
CA PHE A 196 -5.43 -22.35 -17.51
C PHE A 196 -4.12 -22.16 -18.29
N GLU A 197 -2.98 -22.72 -17.86
CA GLU A 197 -1.69 -22.69 -18.58
C GLU A 197 -1.68 -23.61 -19.83
N ASN A 198 -2.85 -24.10 -20.26
CA ASN A 198 -3.01 -24.97 -21.42
C ASN A 198 -2.73 -24.19 -22.72
N LYS A 199 -1.46 -24.20 -23.15
CA LYS A 199 -0.97 -23.52 -24.37
C LYS A 199 -1.79 -23.82 -25.62
N ARG A 200 -2.35 -25.02 -25.77
CA ARG A 200 -3.18 -25.38 -26.92
C ARG A 200 -4.54 -24.67 -26.91
N LEU A 201 -5.13 -24.47 -25.72
CA LEU A 201 -6.37 -23.70 -25.57
C LEU A 201 -6.12 -22.19 -25.71
N LEU A 202 -4.99 -21.69 -25.18
CA LEU A 202 -4.52 -20.31 -25.37
C LEU A 202 -4.38 -19.97 -26.87
N VAL A 203 -3.59 -20.75 -27.63
CA VAL A 203 -3.41 -20.59 -29.08
C VAL A 203 -4.76 -20.64 -29.81
N ARG A 204 -5.62 -21.62 -29.51
CA ARG A 204 -6.95 -21.73 -30.13
C ARG A 204 -7.81 -20.49 -29.90
N SER A 205 -7.74 -19.90 -28.71
CA SER A 205 -8.54 -18.72 -28.36
C SER A 205 -8.03 -17.46 -29.07
N TYR A 206 -6.71 -17.20 -29.07
CA TYR A 206 -6.11 -16.10 -29.82
C TYR A 206 -6.39 -16.20 -31.33
N ILE A 207 -6.26 -17.39 -31.92
CA ILE A 207 -6.64 -17.62 -33.34
C ILE A 207 -8.14 -17.39 -33.55
N SER A 208 -9.00 -17.87 -32.64
CA SER A 208 -10.46 -17.65 -32.75
C SER A 208 -10.80 -16.15 -32.75
N LYS A 209 -10.17 -15.34 -31.88
CA LYS A 209 -10.29 -13.88 -31.88
C LYS A 209 -9.91 -13.27 -33.23
N PHE A 210 -8.75 -13.63 -33.76
CA PHE A 210 -8.27 -13.16 -35.06
C PHE A 210 -9.22 -13.53 -36.21
N THR A 211 -9.76 -14.75 -36.23
CA THR A 211 -10.74 -15.16 -37.24
C THR A 211 -12.12 -14.52 -37.10
N ALA A 212 -12.42 -13.91 -35.93
CA ALA A 212 -13.68 -13.24 -35.64
C ALA A 212 -13.66 -11.72 -35.91
N LEU A 213 -12.53 -11.16 -36.37
CA LEU A 213 -12.40 -9.73 -36.66
C LEU A 213 -13.40 -9.29 -37.74
N GLN A 214 -14.04 -8.14 -37.51
CA GLN A 214 -15.05 -7.60 -38.42
C GLN A 214 -14.43 -7.29 -39.79
N LYS A 215 -15.09 -7.72 -40.86
CA LYS A 215 -14.78 -7.22 -42.21
C LYS A 215 -15.08 -5.73 -42.28
N LEU A 216 -14.12 -4.95 -42.78
CA LEU A 216 -14.27 -3.52 -43.05
C LEU A 216 -15.46 -3.30 -44.01
N LYS A 217 -16.34 -2.35 -43.68
CA LYS A 217 -17.61 -2.10 -44.40
C LYS A 217 -17.52 -0.94 -45.40
N GLY A 218 -16.38 -0.26 -45.43
CA GLY A 218 -16.06 0.88 -46.29
C GLY A 218 -14.64 1.38 -46.01
N GLU A 219 -14.21 2.40 -46.74
CA GLU A 219 -12.91 3.03 -46.54
C GLU A 219 -12.94 3.95 -45.31
N SER A 220 -12.27 3.53 -44.23
CA SER A 220 -12.20 4.27 -42.98
C SER A 220 -10.81 4.13 -42.34
N ALA A 221 -10.17 5.25 -42.04
CA ALA A 221 -8.86 5.29 -41.41
C ALA A 221 -8.91 4.80 -39.95
N SER A 222 -9.99 5.06 -39.21
CA SER A 222 -10.16 4.53 -37.85
C SER A 222 -10.26 3.00 -37.85
N ASP A 223 -10.98 2.44 -38.80
CA ASP A 223 -11.29 1.02 -38.86
C ASP A 223 -10.07 0.21 -39.31
N LEU A 224 -9.28 0.78 -40.25
CA LEU A 224 -7.96 0.26 -40.61
C LEU A 224 -6.97 0.31 -39.43
N CYS A 225 -6.94 1.40 -38.68
CA CYS A 225 -6.13 1.50 -37.47
C CYS A 225 -6.55 0.47 -36.41
N GLN A 226 -7.85 0.31 -36.16
CA GLN A 226 -8.37 -0.69 -35.22
C GLN A 226 -7.99 -2.12 -35.65
N LEU A 227 -8.20 -2.46 -36.92
CA LEU A 227 -7.82 -3.77 -37.47
C LEU A 227 -6.32 -4.04 -37.29
N TYR A 228 -5.46 -3.05 -37.53
CA TYR A 228 -4.01 -3.17 -37.27
C TYR A 228 -3.71 -3.44 -35.78
N HIS A 229 -4.37 -2.74 -34.86
CA HIS A 229 -4.18 -2.96 -33.42
C HIS A 229 -4.65 -4.36 -32.98
N ASP A 230 -5.79 -4.83 -33.49
CA ASP A 230 -6.31 -6.16 -33.17
C ASP A 230 -5.43 -7.30 -33.70
N VAL A 231 -4.89 -7.13 -34.92
CA VAL A 231 -3.90 -8.05 -35.52
C VAL A 231 -2.62 -8.07 -34.69
N MET A 232 -2.02 -6.91 -34.40
CA MET A 232 -0.77 -6.82 -33.64
C MET A 232 -0.93 -7.32 -32.20
N SER A 233 -2.08 -7.09 -31.57
CA SER A 233 -2.44 -7.63 -30.25
C SER A 233 -2.49 -9.17 -30.26
N THR A 234 -3.04 -9.76 -31.32
CA THR A 234 -3.03 -11.23 -31.50
C THR A 234 -1.60 -11.76 -31.63
N VAL A 235 -0.75 -11.12 -32.46
CA VAL A 235 0.64 -11.54 -32.66
C VAL A 235 1.44 -11.47 -31.36
N GLY A 236 1.37 -10.33 -30.64
CA GLY A 236 2.06 -10.18 -29.35
C GLY A 236 1.57 -11.15 -28.28
N SER A 237 0.28 -11.52 -28.29
CA SER A 237 -0.27 -12.54 -27.38
C SER A 237 0.29 -13.95 -27.68
N LEU A 238 0.45 -14.30 -28.95
CA LEU A 238 1.04 -15.57 -29.39
C LEU A 238 2.56 -15.62 -29.10
N GLU A 239 3.28 -14.53 -29.32
CA GLU A 239 4.69 -14.39 -28.94
C GLU A 239 4.89 -14.50 -27.42
N GLY A 240 4.03 -13.86 -26.62
CA GLY A 240 4.09 -13.89 -25.16
C GLY A 240 3.94 -15.28 -24.52
N ILE A 241 3.21 -16.21 -25.16
CA ILE A 241 3.12 -17.62 -24.69
C ILE A 241 4.24 -18.52 -25.24
N GLY A 242 5.17 -17.96 -26.03
CA GLY A 242 6.29 -18.67 -26.66
C GLY A 242 5.92 -19.35 -27.98
N ARG A 243 4.91 -18.86 -28.71
CA ARG A 243 4.46 -19.38 -30.01
C ARG A 243 4.50 -18.29 -31.10
N PRO A 244 5.69 -17.79 -31.47
CA PRO A 244 5.82 -16.73 -32.48
C PRO A 244 5.36 -17.20 -33.86
N ILE A 245 4.62 -16.33 -34.57
CA ILE A 245 4.08 -16.63 -35.92
C ILE A 245 5.16 -16.93 -36.98
N THR A 246 6.42 -16.65 -36.68
CA THR A 246 7.59 -16.94 -37.53
C THR A 246 8.08 -18.39 -37.44
N ARG A 247 7.54 -19.21 -36.52
CA ARG A 247 7.87 -20.64 -36.38
C ARG A 247 6.60 -21.50 -36.28
N GLY A 248 6.20 -22.07 -37.41
CA GLY A 248 5.06 -23.00 -37.51
C GLY A 248 5.36 -24.45 -37.08
N GLU A 249 6.27 -24.66 -36.12
CA GLU A 249 6.64 -25.99 -35.62
C GLU A 249 5.86 -26.33 -34.35
N ASP A 250 5.04 -27.37 -34.42
CA ASP A 250 4.19 -27.97 -33.37
C ASP A 250 4.41 -29.49 -33.35
#